data_AF-A0A950RSH0-F1
#
_entry.id   AF-A0A950RSH0-F1
#
_cell.length_a   1.000
_cell.length_b   1.000
_cell.length_c   1.000
_cell.angle_alpha   90.00
_cell.angle_beta   90.00
_cell.angle_gamma   90.00
#
_symmetry.space_group_name_H-M   'P 1'
#
loop_
_entity.id
_entity.type
_entity.pdbx_description
1 polymer ?
#
loop_
_entity_poly.entity_id
_entity_poly.type
_entity_poly.pdbx_seq_one_letter_code
_entity_poly.pdbx_strand_id
1 'polypeptide(L)'
;MLVHLRADGMSLVLDARGGRLPRVVHWGSDLELLSEAELSELELAQTPARSSGVPDQRIRLGILPEHGQGWPGQPGLRGHREGSAWSPLFTVTDIAREDDEQGTQGLRIDAHDAEAELGFRLEIDLLPSGVLRLRSIVRNHGDSGYTLDGLVLALPVPRRATELLDLTGRHLRERSPQRQTFDIGARVRDSWRGRTGLDATLLLTAGTPGFGFRSGEVWGIHVAWSGNHRTYAERLPSGERVLAGGELLLPGEVRLESGEEYVSPSIWASYGEGLDGMSSRMHSALRARASHPRTARPVILNTWEAVYFDHDYGKLAALAEAAATVGVERFVLDDGWFIGRRHDRAGLG
;
A
#
# COMPACT_ATOMS: atom_id res chain seq x y z
N MET A 1 16.86 8.50 -16.58
CA MET A 1 17.45 7.15 -16.84
C MET A 1 16.35 6.11 -16.85
N LEU A 2 16.56 4.95 -17.48
CA LEU A 2 15.73 3.76 -17.26
C LEU A 2 16.32 2.97 -16.10
N VAL A 3 15.48 2.51 -15.16
CA VAL A 3 15.91 1.74 -13.99
C VAL A 3 15.23 0.38 -14.04
N HIS A 4 16.01 -0.70 -13.91
CA HIS A 4 15.51 -2.07 -13.85
C HIS A 4 15.94 -2.71 -12.54
N LEU A 5 14.98 -2.94 -11.64
CA LEU A 5 15.17 -3.66 -10.38
C LEU A 5 14.59 -5.06 -10.51
N ARG A 6 15.28 -6.06 -9.93
CA ARG A 6 14.88 -7.48 -10.06
C ARG A 6 15.06 -8.24 -8.75
N ALA A 7 14.03 -8.96 -8.29
CA ALA A 7 14.13 -9.82 -7.12
C ALA A 7 13.12 -10.97 -7.18
N ASP A 8 13.55 -12.19 -6.84
CA ASP A 8 12.70 -13.38 -6.69
C ASP A 8 11.74 -13.64 -7.86
N GLY A 9 12.16 -13.39 -9.11
CA GLY A 9 11.29 -13.56 -10.27
C GLY A 9 10.29 -12.41 -10.50
N MET A 10 10.49 -11.26 -9.85
CA MET A 10 9.78 -10.01 -10.08
C MET A 10 10.73 -8.99 -10.73
N SER A 11 10.25 -8.30 -11.76
CA SER A 11 10.93 -7.15 -12.38
C SER A 11 10.14 -5.87 -12.16
N LEU A 12 10.81 -4.78 -11.80
CA LEU A 12 10.30 -3.41 -11.83
C LEU A 12 11.14 -2.61 -12.84
N VAL A 13 10.47 -2.03 -13.84
CA VAL A 13 11.10 -1.12 -14.81
C VAL A 13 10.48 0.26 -14.66
N LEU A 14 11.32 1.26 -14.36
CA LEU A 14 10.95 2.65 -14.21
C LEU A 14 11.56 3.49 -15.32
N ASP A 15 10.76 4.39 -15.89
CA ASP A 15 11.24 5.47 -16.73
C ASP A 15 11.31 6.78 -15.95
N ALA A 16 12.53 7.15 -15.58
CA ALA A 16 12.86 8.39 -14.90
C ALA A 16 13.56 9.39 -15.84
N ARG A 17 13.30 9.32 -17.15
CA ARG A 17 13.77 10.32 -18.13
C ARG A 17 12.79 11.51 -18.18
N GLY A 18 13.30 12.66 -18.63
CA GLY A 18 12.47 13.85 -18.92
C GLY A 18 12.17 14.77 -17.74
N GLY A 19 12.88 14.63 -16.61
CA GLY A 19 12.78 15.55 -15.47
C GLY A 19 11.43 15.52 -14.73
N ARG A 20 10.58 14.53 -15.00
CA ARG A 20 9.29 14.31 -14.35
C ARG A 20 9.37 13.10 -13.42
N LEU A 21 8.41 12.98 -12.51
CA LEU A 21 8.32 11.84 -11.60
C LEU A 21 8.32 10.50 -12.39
N PRO A 22 8.96 9.46 -11.84
CA PRO A 22 9.16 8.20 -12.55
C PRO A 22 7.84 7.52 -12.88
N ARG A 23 7.76 7.00 -14.11
CA ARG A 23 6.66 6.16 -14.60
C ARG A 23 7.03 4.69 -14.47
N VAL A 24 6.08 3.86 -14.04
CA VAL A 24 6.22 2.40 -14.13
C VAL A 24 5.95 1.94 -15.56
N VAL A 25 6.97 1.36 -16.20
CA VAL A 25 6.87 0.74 -17.54
C VAL A 25 6.41 -0.72 -17.40
N HIS A 26 6.95 -1.42 -16.40
CA HIS A 26 6.61 -2.80 -16.08
C HIS A 26 6.75 -3.05 -14.59
N TRP A 27 5.83 -3.80 -14.03
CA TRP A 27 6.00 -4.46 -12.74
C TRP A 27 5.24 -5.78 -12.76
N GLY A 28 5.93 -6.88 -12.50
CA GLY A 28 5.34 -8.20 -12.67
C GLY A 28 6.39 -9.28 -12.83
N SER A 29 6.12 -10.25 -13.70
CA SER A 29 7.04 -11.35 -14.02
C SER A 29 8.42 -10.84 -14.39
N ASP A 30 9.43 -11.63 -14.07
CA ASP A 30 10.81 -11.32 -14.43
C ASP A 30 10.96 -11.19 -15.95
N LEU A 31 11.62 -10.12 -16.38
CA LEU A 31 11.94 -9.86 -17.78
C LEU A 31 13.36 -10.32 -18.15
N GLU A 32 14.00 -11.09 -17.28
CA GLU A 32 15.42 -11.41 -17.34
C GLU A 32 16.28 -10.12 -17.30
N LEU A 33 17.57 -10.21 -17.58
CA LEU A 33 18.41 -9.01 -17.65
C LEU A 33 18.28 -8.41 -19.05
N LEU A 34 17.58 -7.27 -19.16
CA LEU A 34 17.42 -6.55 -20.42
C LEU A 34 18.53 -5.51 -20.58
N SER A 35 19.01 -5.34 -21.82
CA SER A 35 19.87 -4.24 -22.21
C SER A 35 19.10 -2.90 -22.21
N GLU A 36 19.83 -1.78 -22.17
CA GLU A 36 19.21 -0.45 -22.24
C GLU A 36 18.40 -0.23 -23.53
N ALA A 37 18.84 -0.83 -24.65
CA ALA A 37 18.12 -0.81 -25.91
C ALA A 37 16.78 -1.56 -25.81
N GLU A 38 16.77 -2.75 -25.22
CA GLU A 38 15.55 -3.54 -25.02
C GLU A 38 14.57 -2.86 -24.04
N LEU A 39 15.08 -2.25 -22.96
CA LEU A 39 14.25 -1.46 -22.04
C LEU A 39 13.63 -0.24 -22.75
N SER A 40 14.36 0.38 -23.68
CA SER A 40 13.85 1.49 -24.48
C SER A 40 12.75 1.03 -25.45
N GLU A 41 12.93 -0.11 -26.11
CA GLU A 41 11.90 -0.71 -26.97
C GLU A 41 10.65 -1.11 -26.18
N LEU A 42 10.82 -1.67 -24.97
CA LEU A 42 9.70 -1.98 -24.07
C LEU A 42 8.91 -0.72 -23.69
N GLU A 43 9.61 0.37 -23.38
CA GLU A 43 8.97 1.64 -23.05
C GLU A 43 8.20 2.21 -24.25
N LEU A 44 8.80 2.17 -25.44
CA LEU A 44 8.16 2.59 -26.70
C LEU A 44 6.91 1.77 -26.99
N ALA A 45 6.95 0.44 -26.82
CA ALA A 45 5.82 -0.45 -27.04
C ALA A 45 4.64 -0.18 -26.09
N GLN A 46 4.92 0.29 -24.87
CA GLN A 46 3.91 0.65 -23.88
C GLN A 46 3.39 2.08 -24.05
N THR A 47 3.89 2.81 -25.03
CA THR A 47 3.52 4.20 -25.25
C THR A 47 2.26 4.27 -26.12
N PRO A 48 1.15 4.88 -25.63
CA PRO A 48 -0.08 4.99 -26.42
C PRO A 48 0.16 5.72 -27.75
N ALA A 49 -0.55 5.26 -28.79
CA ALA A 49 -0.61 5.96 -30.06
C ALA A 49 -1.25 7.34 -29.89
N ARG A 50 -0.74 8.34 -30.62
CA ARG A 50 -1.37 9.66 -30.68
C ARG A 50 -2.67 9.56 -31.49
N SER A 51 -3.78 10.03 -30.94
CA SER A 51 -5.07 10.15 -31.63
C SER A 51 -5.49 11.62 -31.71
N SER A 52 -6.51 11.94 -32.52
CA SER A 52 -7.09 13.28 -32.51
C SER A 52 -7.69 13.60 -31.13
N GLY A 53 -7.50 14.83 -30.64
CA GLY A 53 -8.11 15.31 -29.40
C GLY A 53 -7.33 14.99 -28.11
N VAL A 54 -6.08 14.53 -28.21
CA VAL A 54 -5.17 14.40 -27.05
C VAL A 54 -4.06 15.46 -27.11
N PRO A 55 -3.48 15.88 -25.96
CA PRO A 55 -2.37 16.83 -25.96
C PRO A 55 -1.17 16.33 -26.80
N ASP A 56 -0.41 17.28 -27.37
CA ASP A 56 0.79 16.97 -28.17
C ASP A 56 1.86 16.23 -27.35
N GLN A 57 1.92 16.53 -26.06
CA GLN A 57 2.71 15.81 -25.07
C GLN A 57 1.92 14.64 -24.51
N ARG A 58 2.55 13.46 -24.43
CA ARG A 58 1.89 12.24 -23.97
C ARG A 58 1.69 12.30 -22.46
N ILE A 59 0.49 11.97 -22.00
CA ILE A 59 0.20 11.84 -20.56
C ILE A 59 1.02 10.66 -20.02
N ARG A 60 1.89 10.95 -19.05
CA ARG A 60 2.70 9.94 -18.37
C ARG A 60 2.14 9.75 -16.98
N LEU A 61 1.65 8.55 -16.68
CA LEU A 61 1.25 8.20 -15.33
C LEU A 61 2.52 7.97 -14.48
N GLY A 62 2.88 8.98 -13.68
CA GLY A 62 3.85 8.83 -12.61
C GLY A 62 3.29 7.98 -11.46
N ILE A 63 4.18 7.47 -10.60
CA ILE A 63 3.78 6.76 -9.36
C ILE A 63 2.94 7.67 -8.45
N LEU A 64 3.18 8.98 -8.49
CA LEU A 64 2.24 10.00 -8.03
C LEU A 64 1.44 10.49 -9.24
N PRO A 65 0.12 10.24 -9.32
CA PRO A 65 -0.69 10.80 -10.40
C PRO A 65 -0.81 12.33 -10.30
N GLU A 66 -0.35 13.06 -11.31
CA GLU A 66 -0.34 14.53 -11.32
C GLU A 66 -1.32 15.10 -12.36
N HIS A 67 -2.28 15.91 -11.92
CA HIS A 67 -3.15 16.66 -12.84
C HIS A 67 -2.36 17.64 -13.70
N GLY A 68 -1.27 18.21 -13.17
CA GLY A 68 -0.35 19.06 -13.93
C GLY A 68 0.32 18.36 -15.13
N GLN A 69 0.39 17.01 -15.13
CA GLN A 69 0.84 16.23 -16.28
C GLN A 69 -0.30 15.81 -17.23
N GLY A 70 -1.52 16.30 -17.00
CA GLY A 70 -2.69 15.95 -17.78
C GLY A 70 -3.33 14.62 -17.39
N TRP A 71 -3.00 14.04 -16.23
CA TRP A 71 -3.69 12.86 -15.72
C TRP A 71 -5.18 13.17 -15.47
N PRO A 72 -6.14 12.46 -16.11
CA PRO A 72 -7.56 12.79 -15.98
C PRO A 72 -8.26 11.99 -14.87
N GLY A 73 -7.56 11.07 -14.20
CA GLY A 73 -8.09 10.28 -13.09
C GLY A 73 -7.93 10.97 -11.73
N GLN A 74 -8.02 10.19 -10.65
CA GLN A 74 -7.79 10.74 -9.31
C GLN A 74 -6.34 11.20 -9.12
N PRO A 75 -6.09 12.41 -8.56
CA PRO A 75 -4.75 12.90 -8.30
C PRO A 75 -4.13 12.19 -7.09
N GLY A 76 -2.81 12.05 -7.10
CA GLY A 76 -2.01 11.49 -6.03
C GLY A 76 -1.81 12.45 -4.86
N LEU A 77 -1.59 13.74 -5.13
CA LEU A 77 -1.60 14.79 -4.10
C LEU A 77 -2.90 15.58 -4.20
N ARG A 78 -3.57 15.76 -3.06
CA ARG A 78 -4.70 16.68 -2.90
C ARG A 78 -4.39 17.60 -1.75
N GLY A 79 -4.59 18.89 -1.97
CA GLY A 79 -4.35 19.91 -0.98
C GLY A 79 -4.37 21.28 -1.63
N HIS A 80 -4.15 22.31 -0.83
CA HIS A 80 -4.09 23.68 -1.34
C HIS A 80 -3.37 24.62 -0.37
N ARG A 81 -2.91 25.74 -0.92
CA ARG A 81 -2.47 26.92 -0.19
C ARG A 81 -3.54 27.99 -0.33
N GLU A 82 -4.50 28.01 0.62
CA GLU A 82 -5.62 28.96 0.62
C GLU A 82 -6.34 29.09 -0.75
N GLY A 83 -6.64 27.96 -1.41
CA GLY A 83 -7.28 27.92 -2.73
C GLY A 83 -6.33 27.97 -3.94
N SER A 84 -5.03 28.07 -3.73
CA SER A 84 -3.98 27.97 -4.77
C SER A 84 -3.13 26.70 -4.62
N ALA A 85 -2.16 26.47 -5.51
CA ALA A 85 -1.20 25.35 -5.43
C ALA A 85 -1.83 23.94 -5.32
N TRP A 86 -3.04 23.75 -5.88
CA TRP A 86 -3.81 22.50 -5.79
C TRP A 86 -3.51 21.47 -6.88
N SER A 87 -2.73 21.85 -7.90
CA SER A 87 -2.30 20.97 -8.99
C SER A 87 -0.80 21.12 -9.22
N PRO A 88 0.04 20.61 -8.30
CA PRO A 88 1.48 20.67 -8.46
C PRO A 88 1.96 19.85 -9.67
N LEU A 89 3.11 20.25 -10.18
CA LEU A 89 3.86 19.61 -11.24
C LEU A 89 5.34 19.51 -10.83
N PHE A 90 5.69 18.38 -10.23
CA PHE A 90 7.02 18.15 -9.70
C PHE A 90 8.05 17.96 -10.83
N THR A 91 9.21 18.59 -10.63
CA THR A 91 10.40 18.40 -11.45
C THR A 91 11.44 17.66 -10.63
N VAL A 92 11.90 16.51 -11.12
CA VAL A 92 12.90 15.69 -10.44
C VAL A 92 14.23 16.43 -10.36
N THR A 93 14.79 16.50 -9.15
CA THR A 93 16.05 17.19 -8.84
C THR A 93 17.18 16.20 -8.56
N ASP A 94 16.89 15.07 -7.93
CA ASP A 94 17.87 14.03 -7.63
C ASP A 94 17.26 12.62 -7.77
N ILE A 95 18.11 11.66 -8.15
CA ILE A 95 17.78 10.23 -8.14
C ILE A 95 18.98 9.48 -7.58
N ALA A 96 18.81 8.86 -6.42
CA ALA A 96 19.83 8.09 -5.74
C ALA A 96 19.44 6.62 -5.62
N ARG A 97 20.37 5.73 -5.94
CA ARG A 97 20.22 4.28 -5.71
C ARG A 97 20.68 3.95 -4.29
N GLU A 98 19.85 3.22 -3.55
CA GLU A 98 20.01 2.93 -2.13
C GLU A 98 19.85 1.43 -1.86
N ASP A 99 20.71 0.62 -2.50
CA ASP A 99 20.72 -0.83 -2.28
C ASP A 99 21.27 -1.14 -0.87
N ASP A 100 20.67 -2.10 -0.16
CA ASP A 100 21.12 -2.52 1.16
C ASP A 100 21.88 -3.86 1.14
N GLU A 101 22.62 -4.16 2.21
CA GLU A 101 23.38 -5.42 2.36
C GLU A 101 22.47 -6.65 2.46
N GLN A 102 21.17 -6.46 2.70
CA GLN A 102 20.18 -7.53 2.84
C GLN A 102 19.57 -7.91 1.48
N GLY A 103 19.98 -7.24 0.39
CA GLY A 103 19.57 -7.49 -0.98
C GLY A 103 18.35 -6.70 -1.42
N THR A 104 17.89 -5.73 -0.63
CA THR A 104 16.89 -4.75 -1.07
C THR A 104 17.52 -3.82 -2.10
N GLN A 105 16.82 -3.60 -3.20
CA GLN A 105 17.20 -2.59 -4.19
C GLN A 105 16.35 -1.34 -3.99
N GLY A 106 16.98 -0.25 -3.60
CA GLY A 106 16.32 1.00 -3.23
C GLY A 106 16.52 2.09 -4.28
N LEU A 107 15.51 2.96 -4.44
CA LEU A 107 15.59 4.16 -5.25
C LEU A 107 14.91 5.31 -4.50
N ARG A 108 15.66 6.38 -4.25
CA ARG A 108 15.17 7.65 -3.74
C ARG A 108 15.10 8.66 -4.87
N ILE A 109 13.94 9.28 -5.04
CA ILE A 109 13.71 10.35 -6.00
C ILE A 109 13.30 11.59 -5.23
N ASP A 110 14.06 12.66 -5.37
CA ASP A 110 13.72 13.98 -4.86
C ASP A 110 13.23 14.86 -6.02
N ALA A 111 12.19 15.63 -5.77
CA ALA A 111 11.56 16.50 -6.76
C ALA A 111 11.03 17.78 -6.11
N HIS A 112 10.87 18.82 -6.92
CA HIS A 112 10.43 20.13 -6.46
C HIS A 112 9.45 20.74 -7.46
N ASP A 113 8.41 21.39 -6.94
CA ASP A 113 7.57 22.32 -7.67
C ASP A 113 7.82 23.72 -7.12
N ALA A 114 8.41 24.58 -7.96
CA ALA A 114 8.75 25.95 -7.60
C ALA A 114 7.53 26.89 -7.52
N GLU A 115 6.45 26.59 -8.23
CA GLU A 115 5.23 27.41 -8.22
C GLU A 115 4.35 27.06 -7.01
N ALA A 116 4.22 25.75 -6.71
CA ALA A 116 3.50 25.31 -5.52
C ALA A 116 4.31 25.50 -4.22
N GLU A 117 5.62 25.73 -4.35
CA GLU A 117 6.61 25.76 -3.25
C GLU A 117 6.56 24.46 -2.43
N LEU A 118 6.55 23.32 -3.13
CA LEU A 118 6.46 21.99 -2.53
C LEU A 118 7.68 21.14 -2.90
N GLY A 119 8.23 20.48 -1.90
CA GLY A 119 9.18 19.39 -2.06
C GLY A 119 8.45 18.06 -2.04
N PHE A 120 8.90 17.12 -2.86
CA PHE A 120 8.39 15.76 -2.89
C PHE A 120 9.53 14.77 -2.91
N ARG A 121 9.45 13.74 -2.06
CA ARG A 121 10.34 12.59 -2.10
C ARG A 121 9.54 11.33 -2.31
N LEU A 122 10.00 10.48 -3.21
CA LEU A 122 9.51 9.13 -3.43
C LEU A 122 10.62 8.13 -3.12
N GLU A 123 10.30 7.17 -2.27
CA GLU A 123 11.16 6.06 -1.92
C GLU A 123 10.54 4.77 -2.48
N ILE A 124 11.35 3.98 -3.17
CA ILE A 124 10.96 2.74 -3.83
C ILE A 124 11.95 1.66 -3.44
N ASP A 125 11.47 0.62 -2.76
CA ASP A 125 12.27 -0.54 -2.40
C ASP A 125 11.71 -1.79 -3.05
N LEU A 126 12.54 -2.51 -3.80
CA LEU A 126 12.26 -3.89 -4.19
C LEU A 126 12.95 -4.83 -3.20
N LEU A 127 12.16 -5.44 -2.32
CA LEU A 127 12.65 -6.37 -1.31
C LEU A 127 13.15 -7.68 -1.95
N PRO A 128 14.05 -8.44 -1.29
CA PRO A 128 14.54 -9.73 -1.79
C PRO A 128 13.46 -10.76 -2.12
N SER A 129 12.27 -10.62 -1.55
CA SER A 129 11.08 -11.47 -1.80
C SER A 129 10.26 -11.07 -3.04
N GLY A 130 10.68 -10.03 -3.77
CA GLY A 130 9.94 -9.48 -4.91
C GLY A 130 8.73 -8.62 -4.51
N VAL A 131 8.62 -8.23 -3.23
CA VAL A 131 7.62 -7.26 -2.77
C VAL A 131 8.16 -5.85 -2.97
N LEU A 132 7.34 -4.99 -3.58
CA LEU A 132 7.62 -3.57 -3.73
C LEU A 132 7.10 -2.81 -2.50
N ARG A 133 7.92 -1.94 -1.93
CA ARG A 133 7.52 -0.98 -0.90
C ARG A 133 7.71 0.43 -1.42
N LEU A 134 6.66 1.23 -1.37
CA LEU A 134 6.67 2.63 -1.79
C LEU A 134 6.34 3.51 -0.59
N ARG A 135 6.99 4.67 -0.48
CA ARG A 135 6.63 5.70 0.48
C ARG A 135 6.87 7.06 -0.15
N SER A 136 6.01 8.02 0.17
CA SER A 136 6.19 9.40 -0.26
C SER A 136 6.17 10.38 0.91
N ILE A 137 6.90 11.47 0.71
CA ILE A 137 6.99 12.59 1.64
C ILE A 137 6.67 13.84 0.84
N VAL A 138 5.80 14.70 1.38
CA VAL A 138 5.59 16.05 0.86
C VAL A 138 6.07 17.05 1.91
N ARG A 139 6.78 18.09 1.46
CA ARG A 139 7.32 19.14 2.32
C ARG A 139 6.88 20.50 1.82
N ASN A 140 6.47 21.35 2.74
CA ASN A 140 6.15 22.74 2.43
C ASN A 140 7.41 23.60 2.46
N HIS A 141 7.79 24.17 1.32
CA HIS A 141 8.91 25.11 1.21
C HIS A 141 8.46 26.57 1.18
N GLY A 142 7.17 26.84 1.04
CA GLY A 142 6.61 28.19 1.05
C GLY A 142 6.50 28.77 2.46
N ASP A 143 6.26 30.08 2.53
CA ASP A 143 6.17 30.82 3.79
C ASP A 143 4.78 30.71 4.48
N SER A 144 3.76 30.26 3.76
CA SER A 144 2.41 30.07 4.29
C SER A 144 2.08 28.60 4.53
N GLY A 145 1.01 28.31 5.26
CA GLY A 145 0.56 26.93 5.49
C GLY A 145 0.00 26.27 4.23
N TYR A 146 0.28 24.97 4.06
CA TYR A 146 -0.31 24.12 3.02
C TYR A 146 -1.25 23.10 3.66
N THR A 147 -2.53 23.13 3.31
CA THR A 147 -3.51 22.12 3.76
C THR A 147 -3.37 20.88 2.90
N LEU A 148 -3.11 19.73 3.52
CA LEU A 148 -3.00 18.44 2.85
C LEU A 148 -4.29 17.62 3.05
N ASP A 149 -4.98 17.33 1.95
CA ASP A 149 -6.22 16.54 1.94
C ASP A 149 -5.99 15.08 1.48
N GLY A 150 -4.79 14.75 1.00
CA GLY A 150 -4.41 13.39 0.70
C GLY A 150 -3.11 13.26 -0.06
N LEU A 151 -2.39 12.19 0.25
CA LEU A 151 -1.19 11.75 -0.47
C LEU A 151 -1.30 10.25 -0.75
N VAL A 152 -1.47 9.90 -2.02
CA VAL A 152 -1.74 8.55 -2.52
C VAL A 152 -0.80 8.22 -3.66
N LEU A 153 -0.20 7.04 -3.60
CA LEU A 153 0.61 6.48 -4.68
C LEU A 153 -0.21 5.48 -5.49
N ALA A 154 0.05 5.42 -6.79
CA ALA A 154 -0.64 4.57 -7.75
C ALA A 154 0.35 3.71 -8.53
N LEU A 155 -0.02 2.45 -8.74
CA LEU A 155 0.70 1.51 -9.59
C LEU A 155 -0.20 1.10 -10.76
N PRO A 156 0.28 1.22 -12.01
CA PRO A 156 -0.50 0.80 -13.17
C PRO A 156 -0.61 -0.72 -13.23
N VAL A 157 -1.77 -1.27 -13.57
CA VAL A 157 -1.93 -2.69 -13.85
C VAL A 157 -2.24 -2.92 -15.33
N PRO A 158 -1.80 -4.04 -15.94
CA PRO A 158 -1.90 -4.22 -17.37
C PRO A 158 -3.36 -4.37 -17.83
N ARG A 159 -3.61 -4.12 -19.12
CA ARG A 159 -4.98 -4.15 -19.66
C ARG A 159 -5.69 -5.50 -19.56
N ARG A 160 -4.92 -6.57 -19.40
CA ARG A 160 -5.41 -7.94 -19.18
C ARG A 160 -5.92 -8.19 -17.76
N ALA A 161 -5.61 -7.32 -16.80
CA ALA A 161 -6.20 -7.37 -15.47
C ALA A 161 -7.63 -6.79 -15.53
N THR A 162 -8.63 -7.67 -15.54
CA THR A 162 -10.03 -7.31 -15.77
C THR A 162 -10.94 -7.67 -14.59
N GLU A 163 -10.39 -8.26 -13.54
CA GLU A 163 -11.12 -8.62 -12.34
C GLU A 163 -10.43 -8.04 -11.11
N LEU A 164 -11.24 -7.66 -10.12
CA LEU A 164 -10.79 -7.18 -8.82
C LEU A 164 -11.21 -8.16 -7.73
N LEU A 165 -10.34 -8.32 -6.73
CA LEU A 165 -10.63 -9.01 -5.48
C LEU A 165 -10.20 -8.11 -4.32
N ASP A 166 -11.13 -7.85 -3.40
CA ASP A 166 -10.85 -7.26 -2.10
C ASP A 166 -11.46 -8.13 -1.00
N LEU A 167 -11.19 -7.75 0.25
CA LEU A 167 -11.78 -8.39 1.43
C LEU A 167 -12.70 -7.40 2.13
N THR A 168 -13.83 -7.90 2.60
CA THR A 168 -14.77 -7.21 3.49
C THR A 168 -15.03 -8.06 4.73
N GLY A 169 -16.04 -7.71 5.52
CA GLY A 169 -16.46 -8.56 6.63
C GLY A 169 -17.27 -7.80 7.65
N ARG A 170 -17.52 -8.48 8.76
CA ARG A 170 -18.10 -7.93 9.98
C ARG A 170 -17.62 -8.76 11.15
N HIS A 171 -17.98 -8.35 12.37
CA HIS A 171 -17.74 -9.16 13.56
C HIS A 171 -18.23 -10.60 13.36
N LEU A 172 -17.35 -11.56 13.68
CA LEU A 172 -17.53 -13.01 13.54
C LEU A 172 -17.54 -13.51 12.07
N ARG A 173 -17.18 -12.65 11.11
CA ARG A 173 -17.07 -13.00 9.69
C ARG A 173 -16.13 -12.03 8.97
N GLU A 174 -14.95 -11.87 9.53
CA GLU A 174 -13.88 -11.02 9.01
C GLU A 174 -13.34 -11.56 7.68
N ARG A 175 -12.73 -10.68 6.88
CA ARG A 175 -11.95 -11.04 5.68
C ARG A 175 -12.71 -11.91 4.66
N SER A 176 -14.01 -11.69 4.53
CA SER A 176 -14.84 -12.30 3.48
C SER A 176 -14.44 -11.77 2.10
N PRO A 177 -14.09 -12.64 1.13
CA PRO A 177 -13.67 -12.19 -0.19
C PRO A 177 -14.83 -11.63 -1.00
N GLN A 178 -14.57 -10.56 -1.77
CA GLN A 178 -15.49 -10.03 -2.78
C GLN A 178 -14.76 -9.95 -4.12
N ARG A 179 -15.33 -10.55 -5.16
CA ARG A 179 -14.77 -10.55 -6.51
C ARG A 179 -15.73 -9.86 -7.48
N GLN A 180 -15.17 -9.07 -8.38
CA GLN A 180 -15.95 -8.26 -9.32
C GLN A 180 -15.15 -7.95 -10.59
N THR A 181 -15.83 -7.46 -11.62
CA THR A 181 -15.21 -6.92 -12.83
C THR A 181 -14.49 -5.61 -12.55
N PHE A 182 -13.39 -5.37 -13.28
CA PHE A 182 -12.67 -4.09 -13.28
C PHE A 182 -13.23 -3.18 -14.38
N ASP A 183 -14.41 -2.63 -14.11
CA ASP A 183 -15.14 -1.76 -15.02
C ASP A 183 -14.58 -0.34 -15.04
N ILE A 184 -14.98 0.44 -16.05
CA ILE A 184 -14.61 1.86 -16.17
C ILE A 184 -15.16 2.63 -14.96
N GLY A 185 -14.33 3.49 -14.37
CA GLY A 185 -14.60 4.22 -13.14
C GLY A 185 -13.71 3.76 -11.99
N ALA A 186 -14.01 4.26 -10.78
CA ALA A 186 -13.27 3.93 -9.57
C ALA A 186 -14.09 3.02 -8.65
N ARG A 187 -13.43 2.00 -8.11
CA ARG A 187 -13.88 1.20 -6.96
C ARG A 187 -13.05 1.60 -5.77
N VAL A 188 -13.69 2.16 -4.75
CA VAL A 188 -13.02 2.76 -3.58
C VAL A 188 -13.43 2.00 -2.32
N ARG A 189 -12.44 1.74 -1.45
CA ARG A 189 -12.62 1.25 -0.10
C ARG A 189 -11.97 2.23 0.88
N ASP A 190 -12.80 2.93 1.62
CA ASP A 190 -12.36 3.85 2.67
C ASP A 190 -12.68 3.26 4.06
N SER A 191 -11.77 3.44 5.00
CA SER A 191 -11.94 3.12 6.43
C SER A 191 -11.95 4.42 7.22
N TRP A 192 -13.08 4.70 7.89
CA TRP A 192 -13.32 5.95 8.65
C TRP A 192 -13.38 5.72 10.17
N ARG A 193 -12.90 4.57 10.65
CA ARG A 193 -13.16 4.10 12.02
C ARG A 193 -12.10 4.55 13.03
N GLY A 194 -11.11 5.33 12.62
CA GLY A 194 -9.91 5.65 13.42
C GLY A 194 -9.01 4.44 13.70
N ARG A 195 -9.37 3.27 13.15
CA ARG A 195 -8.63 2.00 13.22
C ARG A 195 -8.96 1.15 11.99
N THR A 196 -8.15 0.14 11.70
CA THR A 196 -8.50 -0.87 10.70
C THR A 196 -9.80 -1.57 11.08
N GLY A 197 -10.80 -1.48 10.20
CA GLY A 197 -12.08 -2.15 10.36
C GLY A 197 -12.00 -3.65 10.10
N LEU A 198 -13.00 -4.37 10.59
CA LEU A 198 -13.20 -5.80 10.28
C LEU A 198 -13.57 -6.01 8.80
N ASP A 199 -14.07 -4.94 8.18
CA ASP A 199 -14.45 -4.78 6.78
C ASP A 199 -13.33 -4.21 5.90
N ALA A 200 -12.19 -3.83 6.48
CA ALA A 200 -11.07 -3.30 5.71
C ALA A 200 -10.47 -4.39 4.82
N THR A 201 -10.01 -4.00 3.64
CA THR A 201 -9.27 -4.92 2.78
C THR A 201 -7.84 -5.11 3.28
N LEU A 202 -7.30 -6.33 3.18
CA LEU A 202 -5.86 -6.54 3.37
C LEU A 202 -5.11 -6.19 2.10
N LEU A 203 -5.53 -6.75 0.98
CA LEU A 203 -4.98 -6.49 -0.34
C LEU A 203 -6.11 -6.14 -1.28
N LEU A 204 -6.00 -5.02 -1.98
CA LEU A 204 -6.78 -4.78 -3.18
C LEU A 204 -6.04 -5.40 -4.35
N THR A 205 -6.63 -6.42 -4.97
CA THR A 205 -5.99 -7.23 -6.00
C THR A 205 -6.68 -7.02 -7.33
N ALA A 206 -5.92 -6.86 -8.41
CA ALA A 206 -6.38 -6.95 -9.79
C ALA A 206 -5.75 -8.17 -10.45
N GLY A 207 -6.49 -8.89 -11.29
CA GLY A 207 -5.97 -10.08 -11.95
C GLY A 207 -6.62 -10.39 -13.30
N THR A 208 -6.02 -11.33 -14.01
CA THR A 208 -6.53 -11.84 -15.29
C THR A 208 -7.87 -12.58 -15.12
N PRO A 209 -8.71 -12.68 -16.17
CA PRO A 209 -9.97 -13.40 -16.10
C PRO A 209 -9.82 -14.78 -15.43
N GLY A 210 -10.65 -15.07 -14.43
CA GLY A 210 -10.65 -16.38 -13.77
C GLY A 210 -9.39 -16.72 -12.95
N PHE A 211 -8.55 -15.74 -12.57
CA PHE A 211 -7.42 -15.99 -11.67
C PHE A 211 -7.85 -16.76 -10.40
N GLY A 212 -7.00 -17.64 -9.89
CA GLY A 212 -7.27 -18.48 -8.73
C GLY A 212 -6.12 -18.47 -7.74
N PHE A 213 -6.10 -19.46 -6.86
CA PHE A 213 -4.99 -19.62 -5.92
C PHE A 213 -3.66 -19.90 -6.62
N ARG A 214 -3.68 -20.68 -7.72
CA ARG A 214 -2.47 -21.18 -8.40
C ARG A 214 -2.45 -20.88 -9.90
N SER A 215 -3.27 -19.95 -10.37
CA SER A 215 -3.43 -19.65 -11.80
C SER A 215 -3.84 -18.21 -12.03
N GLY A 216 -3.50 -17.69 -13.20
CA GLY A 216 -3.73 -16.31 -13.59
C GLY A 216 -2.73 -15.35 -12.94
N GLU A 217 -2.44 -14.25 -13.62
CA GLU A 217 -1.57 -13.21 -13.06
C GLU A 217 -2.38 -12.30 -12.14
N VAL A 218 -1.79 -11.94 -11.00
CA VAL A 218 -2.38 -11.02 -10.02
C VAL A 218 -1.38 -9.95 -9.58
N TRP A 219 -1.91 -8.74 -9.37
CA TRP A 219 -1.21 -7.59 -8.81
C TRP A 219 -2.02 -7.10 -7.61
N GLY A 220 -1.38 -6.89 -6.47
CA GLY A 220 -2.07 -6.45 -5.27
C GLY A 220 -1.34 -5.34 -4.55
N ILE A 221 -2.08 -4.44 -3.91
CA ILE A 221 -1.53 -3.41 -3.03
C ILE A 221 -2.15 -3.49 -1.62
N HIS A 222 -1.36 -3.15 -0.62
CA HIS A 222 -1.73 -3.00 0.78
C HIS A 222 -1.24 -1.64 1.27
N VAL A 223 -2.11 -0.88 1.93
CA VAL A 223 -1.72 0.35 2.65
C VAL A 223 -1.32 -0.08 4.06
N ALA A 224 -0.03 0.04 4.40
CA ALA A 224 0.48 -0.33 5.71
C ALA A 224 0.15 0.74 6.77
N TRP A 225 -1.15 0.94 7.00
CA TRP A 225 -1.69 1.91 7.94
C TRP A 225 -2.82 1.32 8.77
N SER A 226 -2.79 1.61 10.07
CA SER A 226 -3.78 1.09 11.00
C SER A 226 -4.88 2.09 11.34
N GLY A 227 -4.81 3.34 10.87
CA GLY A 227 -5.82 4.38 11.09
C GLY A 227 -6.85 4.46 9.96
N ASN A 228 -7.34 5.68 9.69
CA ASN A 228 -8.18 5.94 8.54
C ASN A 228 -7.35 5.77 7.25
N HIS A 229 -7.81 4.94 6.31
CA HIS A 229 -7.07 4.65 5.09
C HIS A 229 -8.02 4.45 3.91
N ARG A 230 -7.45 4.61 2.71
CA ARG A 230 -8.13 4.43 1.44
C ARG A 230 -7.33 3.49 0.53
N THR A 231 -8.03 2.57 -0.11
CA THR A 231 -7.52 1.81 -1.25
C THR A 231 -8.52 1.89 -2.39
N TYR A 232 -8.06 2.09 -3.61
CA TYR A 232 -8.94 2.12 -4.77
C TYR A 232 -8.29 1.51 -6.02
N ALA A 233 -9.17 1.03 -6.89
CA ALA A 233 -8.86 0.60 -8.23
C ALA A 233 -9.60 1.53 -9.19
N GLU A 234 -8.90 2.12 -10.16
CA GLU A 234 -9.51 3.03 -11.14
C GLU A 234 -9.15 2.61 -12.55
N ARG A 235 -10.16 2.53 -13.41
CA ARG A 235 -10.00 2.29 -14.84
C ARG A 235 -10.58 3.46 -15.62
N LEU A 236 -9.74 4.10 -16.43
CA LEU A 236 -10.16 5.20 -17.28
C LEU A 236 -10.79 4.70 -18.60
N PRO A 237 -11.64 5.50 -19.26
CA PRO A 237 -12.17 5.18 -20.59
C PRO A 237 -11.08 4.95 -21.64
N SER A 238 -9.94 5.61 -21.51
CA SER A 238 -8.73 5.45 -22.34
C SER A 238 -8.01 4.10 -22.12
N GLY A 239 -8.34 3.38 -21.04
CA GLY A 239 -7.95 2.01 -20.78
C GLY A 239 -6.83 1.82 -19.76
N GLU A 240 -6.23 2.92 -19.27
CA GLU A 240 -5.34 2.93 -18.11
C GLU A 240 -6.09 2.35 -16.91
N ARG A 241 -5.36 1.56 -16.11
CA ARG A 241 -5.86 0.93 -14.90
C ARG A 241 -4.82 1.11 -13.82
N VAL A 242 -5.26 1.51 -12.63
CA VAL A 242 -4.37 1.70 -11.49
C VAL A 242 -4.93 1.02 -10.25
N LEU A 243 -4.03 0.55 -9.41
CA LEU A 243 -4.28 0.28 -8.01
C LEU A 243 -3.57 1.35 -7.19
N ALA A 244 -4.26 1.98 -6.26
CA ALA A 244 -3.71 3.09 -5.49
C ALA A 244 -4.23 3.10 -4.05
N GLY A 245 -3.48 3.73 -3.15
CA GLY A 245 -3.91 3.89 -1.77
C GLY A 245 -3.01 4.79 -0.94
N GLY A 246 -3.48 5.10 0.26
CA GLY A 246 -2.79 5.95 1.22
C GLY A 246 -3.61 6.15 2.48
N GLU A 247 -3.12 7.02 3.35
CA GLU A 247 -3.90 7.49 4.49
C GLU A 247 -5.12 8.30 4.02
N LEU A 248 -6.20 8.22 4.78
CA LEU A 248 -7.39 9.01 4.57
C LEU A 248 -7.44 10.09 5.64
N LEU A 249 -7.07 11.32 5.24
CA LEU A 249 -7.07 12.50 6.10
C LEU A 249 -8.48 13.10 6.18
N LEU A 250 -8.86 13.54 7.37
CA LEU A 250 -10.05 14.35 7.61
C LEU A 250 -9.78 15.80 7.17
N PRO A 251 -10.83 16.58 6.84
CA PRO A 251 -10.67 17.97 6.43
C PRO A 251 -9.90 18.79 7.47
N GLY A 252 -8.78 19.40 7.04
CA GLY A 252 -7.93 20.22 7.91
C GLY A 252 -7.14 19.45 8.98
N GLU A 253 -7.12 18.12 8.93
CA GLU A 253 -6.35 17.29 9.89
C GLU A 253 -4.85 17.53 9.76
N VAL A 254 -4.37 17.79 8.54
CA VAL A 254 -2.97 18.09 8.25
C VAL A 254 -2.86 19.45 7.59
N ARG A 255 -2.19 20.37 8.28
CA ARG A 255 -1.73 21.66 7.76
C ARG A 255 -0.22 21.71 7.98
N LEU A 256 0.53 21.77 6.88
CA LEU A 256 1.98 21.85 6.91
C LEU A 256 2.38 23.32 6.98
N GLU A 257 2.92 23.75 8.11
CA GLU A 257 3.55 25.05 8.23
C GLU A 257 4.88 25.08 7.45
N SER A 258 5.50 26.26 7.34
CA SER A 258 6.73 26.42 6.57
C SER A 258 7.83 25.48 7.07
N GLY A 259 8.40 24.70 6.16
CA GLY A 259 9.45 23.74 6.44
C GLY A 259 8.96 22.38 6.98
N GLU A 260 7.69 22.24 7.34
CA GLU A 260 7.10 20.98 7.81
C GLU A 260 6.87 19.98 6.67
N GLU A 261 6.87 18.70 7.04
CA GLU A 261 6.68 17.59 6.12
C GLU A 261 5.65 16.60 6.62
N TYR A 262 4.96 15.97 5.68
CA TYR A 262 4.10 14.82 5.92
C TYR A 262 4.70 13.59 5.27
N VAL A 263 4.80 12.51 6.04
CA VAL A 263 5.29 11.20 5.59
C VAL A 263 4.10 10.25 5.47
N SER A 264 3.83 9.78 4.25
CA SER A 264 2.75 8.82 4.01
C SER A 264 3.03 7.44 4.62
N PRO A 265 1.98 6.65 4.90
CA PRO A 265 2.16 5.22 5.17
C PRO A 265 2.75 4.52 3.95
N SER A 266 3.54 3.46 4.18
CA SER A 266 4.09 2.69 3.07
C SER A 266 3.01 1.92 2.31
N ILE A 267 3.10 1.91 0.99
CA ILE A 267 2.34 1.02 0.12
C ILE A 267 3.17 -0.23 -0.15
N TRP A 268 2.62 -1.39 0.17
CA TRP A 268 3.21 -2.68 -0.09
C TRP A 268 2.51 -3.29 -1.29
N ALA A 269 3.25 -3.62 -2.33
CA ALA A 269 2.71 -4.13 -3.56
C ALA A 269 3.37 -5.44 -3.95
N SER A 270 2.58 -6.39 -4.46
CA SER A 270 3.04 -7.74 -4.78
C SER A 270 2.45 -8.21 -6.11
N TYR A 271 3.21 -9.04 -6.80
CA TYR A 271 2.82 -9.73 -8.02
C TYR A 271 2.91 -11.24 -7.80
N GLY A 272 2.02 -12.00 -8.44
CA GLY A 272 2.17 -13.46 -8.47
C GLY A 272 1.40 -14.14 -9.58
N GLU A 273 1.84 -15.36 -9.88
CA GLU A 273 1.02 -16.35 -10.57
C GLU A 273 0.09 -17.00 -9.53
N GLY A 274 -1.16 -16.58 -9.54
CA GLY A 274 -2.16 -16.91 -8.54
C GLY A 274 -1.98 -16.19 -7.20
N LEU A 275 -3.00 -16.29 -6.36
CA LEU A 275 -2.99 -15.71 -5.01
C LEU A 275 -1.94 -16.33 -4.10
N ASP A 276 -1.58 -17.60 -4.29
CA ASP A 276 -0.54 -18.30 -3.52
C ASP A 276 0.83 -17.67 -3.77
N GLY A 277 1.17 -17.38 -5.04
CA GLY A 277 2.43 -16.72 -5.39
C GLY A 277 2.53 -15.33 -4.76
N MET A 278 1.48 -14.52 -4.96
CA MET A 278 1.43 -13.14 -4.42
C MET A 278 1.50 -13.11 -2.89
N SER A 279 0.76 -14.00 -2.22
CA SER A 279 0.73 -14.07 -0.75
C SER A 279 2.01 -14.67 -0.16
N SER A 280 2.63 -15.64 -0.84
CA SER A 280 3.92 -16.22 -0.43
C SER A 280 5.01 -15.15 -0.34
N ARG A 281 5.12 -14.28 -1.35
CA ARG A 281 6.07 -13.14 -1.35
C ARG A 281 5.83 -12.21 -0.16
N MET A 282 4.57 -11.83 0.04
CA MET A 282 4.18 -10.96 1.16
C MET A 282 4.54 -11.62 2.49
N HIS A 283 4.18 -12.87 2.70
CA HIS A 283 4.52 -13.60 3.91
C HIS A 283 6.04 -13.73 4.11
N SER A 284 6.81 -13.99 3.06
CA SER A 284 8.28 -14.03 3.11
C SER A 284 8.85 -12.68 3.55
N ALA A 285 8.38 -11.57 2.98
CA ALA A 285 8.77 -10.22 3.39
C ALA A 285 8.45 -9.94 4.88
N LEU A 286 7.23 -10.26 5.31
CA LEU A 286 6.79 -10.03 6.70
C LEU A 286 7.55 -10.90 7.72
N ARG A 287 7.96 -12.11 7.32
CA ARG A 287 8.75 -13.05 8.12
C ARG A 287 10.25 -12.71 8.15
N ALA A 288 10.76 -12.02 7.15
CA ALA A 288 12.16 -11.60 7.08
C ALA A 288 12.49 -10.41 8.01
N ARG A 289 11.49 -9.67 8.50
CA ARG A 289 11.71 -8.54 9.42
C ARG A 289 12.48 -8.97 10.66
N ALA A 290 13.40 -8.11 11.10
CA ALA A 290 14.18 -8.35 12.33
C ALA A 290 13.30 -8.57 13.57
N SER A 291 12.13 -7.92 13.63
CA SER A 291 11.16 -8.06 14.72
C SER A 291 10.24 -9.29 14.59
N HIS A 292 10.32 -10.05 13.49
CA HIS A 292 9.49 -11.24 13.32
C HIS A 292 9.91 -12.33 14.31
N PRO A 293 9.00 -12.87 15.13
CA PRO A 293 9.36 -13.91 16.08
C PRO A 293 9.82 -15.18 15.39
N ARG A 294 11.00 -15.67 15.79
CA ARG A 294 11.64 -16.87 15.20
C ARG A 294 11.31 -18.17 15.94
N THR A 295 10.70 -18.07 17.11
CA THR A 295 10.28 -19.22 17.91
C THR A 295 8.86 -19.64 17.54
N ALA A 296 8.57 -20.93 17.70
CA ALA A 296 7.20 -21.42 17.63
C ALA A 296 6.31 -20.64 18.61
N ARG A 297 5.06 -20.37 18.21
CA ARG A 297 4.09 -19.71 19.09
C ARG A 297 3.57 -20.76 20.08
N PRO A 298 3.54 -20.44 21.39
CA PRO A 298 3.05 -21.39 22.38
C PRO A 298 1.57 -21.69 22.14
N VAL A 299 1.17 -22.93 22.37
CA VAL A 299 -0.24 -23.30 22.53
C VAL A 299 -0.75 -22.60 23.79
N ILE A 300 -1.82 -21.82 23.65
CA ILE A 300 -2.37 -21.00 24.73
C ILE A 300 -3.73 -21.52 25.21
N LEU A 301 -4.02 -21.34 26.48
CA LEU A 301 -5.39 -21.34 27.01
C LEU A 301 -5.70 -19.93 27.50
N ASN A 302 -6.77 -19.34 26.97
CA ASN A 302 -7.28 -18.03 27.37
C ASN A 302 -8.55 -18.20 28.23
N THR A 303 -8.65 -17.44 29.32
CA THR A 303 -9.73 -17.61 30.30
C THR A 303 -11.06 -16.95 29.92
N TRP A 304 -11.11 -16.12 28.88
CA TRP A 304 -12.28 -15.28 28.57
C TRP A 304 -13.60 -16.05 28.51
N GLU A 305 -13.74 -17.02 27.62
CA GLU A 305 -14.99 -17.79 27.50
C GLU A 305 -15.20 -18.79 28.65
N ALA A 306 -14.16 -19.12 29.41
CA ALA A 306 -14.24 -20.06 30.51
C ALA A 306 -14.85 -19.47 31.78
N VAL A 307 -14.57 -18.19 32.05
CA VAL A 307 -15.00 -17.53 33.30
C VAL A 307 -15.54 -16.11 33.11
N TYR A 308 -15.38 -15.49 31.94
CA TYR A 308 -15.66 -14.06 31.71
C TYR A 308 -15.08 -13.21 32.83
N PHE A 309 -15.93 -12.45 33.55
CA PHE A 309 -15.50 -11.61 34.67
C PHE A 309 -15.55 -12.30 36.05
N ASP A 310 -16.05 -13.55 36.14
CA ASP A 310 -16.21 -14.30 37.40
C ASP A 310 -14.91 -14.98 37.83
N HIS A 311 -13.88 -14.14 38.03
CA HIS A 311 -12.56 -14.60 38.44
C HIS A 311 -12.56 -15.10 39.89
N ASP A 312 -12.23 -16.39 40.03
CA ASP A 312 -11.95 -17.04 41.30
C ASP A 312 -10.61 -17.78 41.20
N TYR A 313 -9.74 -17.62 42.21
CA TYR A 313 -8.41 -18.22 42.19
C TYR A 313 -8.47 -19.75 42.11
N GLY A 314 -9.37 -20.39 42.86
CA GLY A 314 -9.50 -21.85 42.86
C GLY A 314 -9.89 -22.39 41.49
N LYS A 315 -10.88 -21.76 40.84
CA LYS A 315 -11.27 -22.09 39.46
C LYS A 315 -10.10 -21.92 38.49
N LEU A 316 -9.41 -20.78 38.54
CA LEU A 316 -8.30 -20.47 37.64
C LEU A 316 -7.10 -21.41 37.83
N ALA A 317 -6.77 -21.74 39.09
CA ALA A 317 -5.69 -22.68 39.41
C ALA A 317 -6.01 -24.10 38.88
N ALA A 318 -7.23 -24.60 39.12
CA ALA A 318 -7.67 -25.88 38.57
C ALA A 318 -7.66 -25.88 37.02
N LEU A 319 -8.04 -24.76 36.39
CA LEU A 319 -7.98 -24.60 34.94
C LEU A 319 -6.54 -24.66 34.42
N ALA A 320 -5.60 -24.01 35.11
CA ALA A 320 -4.19 -24.00 34.77
C ALA A 320 -3.54 -25.39 34.94
N GLU A 321 -3.87 -26.11 36.03
CA GLU A 321 -3.44 -27.50 36.23
C GLU A 321 -3.96 -28.42 35.11
N ALA A 322 -5.25 -28.33 34.78
CA ALA A 322 -5.84 -29.09 33.69
C ALA A 322 -5.18 -28.75 32.33
N ALA A 323 -4.94 -27.46 32.05
CA ALA A 323 -4.25 -27.01 30.85
C ALA A 323 -2.83 -27.61 30.74
N ALA A 324 -2.11 -27.66 31.86
CA ALA A 324 -0.78 -28.25 31.91
C ALA A 324 -0.80 -29.77 31.61
N THR A 325 -1.82 -30.51 32.10
CA THR A 325 -1.93 -31.96 31.82
C THR A 325 -2.10 -32.29 30.33
N VAL A 326 -2.67 -31.38 29.54
CA VAL A 326 -2.85 -31.55 28.08
C VAL A 326 -1.77 -30.85 27.25
N GLY A 327 -0.73 -30.30 27.90
CA GLY A 327 0.43 -29.72 27.24
C GLY A 327 0.25 -28.27 26.78
N VAL A 328 -0.69 -27.50 27.35
CA VAL A 328 -0.75 -26.05 27.11
C VAL A 328 0.52 -25.39 27.64
N GLU A 329 1.13 -24.53 26.82
CA GLU A 329 2.43 -23.91 27.08
C GLU A 329 2.31 -22.51 27.69
N ARG A 330 1.12 -21.88 27.58
CA ARG A 330 0.86 -20.55 28.14
C ARG A 330 -0.59 -20.40 28.62
N PHE A 331 -0.73 -19.99 29.87
CA PHE A 331 -2.01 -19.59 30.44
C PHE A 331 -2.18 -18.07 30.31
N VAL A 332 -3.31 -17.62 29.74
CA VAL A 332 -3.62 -16.21 29.51
C VAL A 332 -4.83 -15.81 30.35
N LEU A 333 -4.59 -14.97 31.35
CA LEU A 333 -5.64 -14.35 32.14
C LEU A 333 -6.22 -13.17 31.36
N ASP A 334 -7.47 -13.29 30.96
CA ASP A 334 -8.20 -12.28 30.18
C ASP A 334 -8.88 -11.21 31.08
N ASP A 335 -9.77 -10.41 30.51
CA ASP A 335 -10.39 -9.24 31.12
C ASP A 335 -11.08 -9.57 32.46
N GLY A 336 -10.99 -8.65 33.42
CA GLY A 336 -11.57 -8.81 34.77
C GLY A 336 -10.59 -8.92 35.93
N TRP A 337 -9.28 -8.91 35.68
CA TRP A 337 -8.26 -9.03 36.74
C TRP A 337 -7.97 -7.71 37.50
N PHE A 338 -8.27 -6.55 36.89
CA PHE A 338 -7.96 -5.24 37.45
C PHE A 338 -9.12 -4.64 38.28
N ILE A 339 -8.81 -3.59 39.03
CA ILE A 339 -9.72 -2.98 40.02
C ILE A 339 -10.98 -2.46 39.33
N GLY A 340 -12.15 -2.78 39.90
CA GLY A 340 -13.46 -2.35 39.38
C GLY A 340 -13.91 -3.06 38.11
N ARG A 341 -13.08 -3.89 37.48
CA ARG A 341 -13.42 -4.65 36.28
C ARG A 341 -14.11 -5.96 36.63
N ARG A 342 -15.40 -5.88 36.96
CA ARG A 342 -16.27 -7.06 37.19
C ARG A 342 -17.37 -7.19 36.15
N HIS A 343 -17.38 -6.28 35.19
CA HIS A 343 -18.21 -6.25 33.99
C HIS A 343 -17.56 -5.28 32.99
N ASP A 344 -18.05 -5.27 31.76
CA ASP A 344 -17.54 -4.45 30.65
C ASP A 344 -17.76 -2.92 30.83
N ARG A 345 -18.61 -2.51 31.78
CA ARG A 345 -18.99 -1.10 32.02
C ARG A 345 -18.10 -0.30 32.99
N ALA A 346 -17.01 -0.84 33.53
CA ALA A 346 -16.14 -0.13 34.49
C ALA A 346 -14.69 -0.62 34.42
N GLY A 347 -13.77 0.11 35.09
CA GLY A 347 -12.39 -0.32 35.36
C GLY A 347 -11.33 0.04 34.30
N LEU A 348 -11.72 0.48 33.09
CA LEU A 348 -10.75 0.92 32.08
C LEU A 348 -10.22 2.34 32.40
N GLY A 349 -8.89 2.49 32.40
CA GLY A 349 -8.19 3.75 32.69
C GLY A 349 -7.86 3.96 34.17
#